data_AF-A0A950KI55-F1
#
_entry.id   AF-A0A950KI55-F1
#
_cell.length_a   1.000
_cell.length_b   1.000
_cell.length_c   1.000
_cell.angle_alpha   90.00
_cell.angle_beta   90.00
_cell.angle_gamma   90.00
#
_symmetry.space_group_name_H-M   'P 1'
#
loop_
_entity.id
_entity.type
_entity.pdbx_description
1 polymer ?
#
loop_
_entity_poly.entity_id
_entity_poly.type
_entity_poly.pdbx_seq_one_letter_code
_entity_poly.pdbx_strand_id
1 'polypeptide(L)' 'MNLIYGEVIEVFSHDAMRMGKVKLGGAMKKVCLDLLTEVRRGDTILVCDGVALSKVDDESEVEKNDVSGNPW' A
#
# COMPACT_ATOMS: atom_id res chain seq x y z
N MET A 1 1.53 11.82 15.79
CA MET A 1 0.94 11.23 14.58
C MET A 1 2.07 10.97 13.61
N ASN A 2 2.54 9.73 13.50
CA ASN A 2 3.59 9.36 12.58
C ASN A 2 2.97 8.48 11.49
N LEU A 3 2.77 9.07 10.32
CA LEU A 3 2.29 8.38 9.13
C LEU A 3 3.50 7.91 8.33
N ILE A 4 3.49 6.65 7.92
CA ILE A 4 4.60 6.07 7.17
C ILE A 4 4.09 5.11 6.11
N TYR A 5 4.65 5.23 4.91
CA TYR A 5 4.39 4.31 3.82
C TYR A 5 5.26 3.05 3.95
N GLY A 6 4.69 1.92 3.57
CA GLY A 6 5.40 0.65 3.55
C GLY A 6 4.88 -0.33 2.51
N GLU A 7 5.77 -1.24 2.13
CA GLU A 7 5.47 -2.32 1.20
C GLU A 7 5.08 -3.58 2.00
N VAL A 8 3.99 -4.22 1.61
CA VAL A 8 3.54 -5.49 2.20
C VAL A 8 4.37 -6.64 1.63
N ILE A 9 5.18 -7.27 2.48
CA ILE A 9 6.05 -8.39 2.09
C ILE A 9 5.35 -9.74 2.26
N GLU A 10 4.39 -9.82 3.18
CA GLU A 10 3.64 -11.04 3.49
C GLU A 10 2.29 -10.67 4.13
N VAL A 11 1.26 -11.47 3.87
CA VAL A 11 -0.07 -11.39 4.52
C VAL A 11 -0.34 -12.72 5.19
N PHE A 12 -0.75 -12.69 6.46
CA PHE A 12 -1.02 -13.88 7.27
C PHE A 12 -2.17 -13.59 8.25
N SER A 13 -2.71 -14.65 8.87
CA SER A 13 -3.67 -14.51 9.96
C SER A 13 -3.00 -14.77 11.30
N HIS A 14 -3.35 -13.99 12.32
CA HIS A 14 -2.89 -14.16 13.69
C HIS A 14 -4.04 -13.82 14.64
N ASP A 15 -4.40 -14.74 15.52
CA ASP A 15 -5.53 -14.58 16.45
C ASP A 15 -6.83 -14.13 15.77
N ALA A 16 -7.14 -14.73 14.62
CA ALA A 16 -8.27 -14.40 13.74
C ALA A 16 -8.25 -12.98 13.12
N MET A 17 -7.18 -12.20 13.34
CA MET A 17 -6.95 -10.92 12.68
C MET A 17 -6.13 -11.11 11.39
N ARG A 18 -6.38 -10.27 10.39
CA ARG A 18 -5.57 -10.18 9.17
C ARG A 18 -4.37 -9.28 9.43
N MET A 19 -3.18 -9.85 9.34
CA MET A 19 -1.93 -9.16 9.63
C MET A 19 -1.02 -9.16 8.39
N GLY A 20 -0.13 -8.19 8.33
CA GLY A 20 0.89 -8.07 7.30
C GLY A 20 2.29 -7.91 7.88
N LYS A 21 3.29 -8.51 7.25
CA LYS A 21 4.70 -8.15 7.45
C LYS A 21 5.03 -7.04 6.47
N VAL A 22 5.32 -5.86 6.98
CA VAL A 22 5.46 -4.64 6.18
C VAL A 22 6.87 -4.08 6.36
N LYS A 23 7.51 -3.71 5.26
CA LYS A 23 8.80 -3.02 5.26
C LYS A 23 8.56 -1.52 5.35
N LEU A 24 8.83 -0.94 6.52
CA LEU A 24 8.64 0.48 6.84
C LEU A 24 10.00 1.12 7.07
N GLY A 25 10.44 2.02 6.17
CA GLY A 25 11.70 2.76 6.33
C GLY A 25 12.94 1.87 6.54
N GLY A 26 12.94 0.66 5.97
CA GLY A 26 14.02 -0.33 6.11
C GLY A 26 13.85 -1.33 7.26
N ALA A 27 12.87 -1.15 8.16
CA ALA A 27 12.57 -2.10 9.22
C ALA A 27 11.35 -2.98 8.87
N MET A 28 11.36 -4.24 9.31
CA MET A 28 10.20 -5.12 9.20
C MET A 28 9.30 -4.97 10.41
N LYS A 29 8.00 -4.72 10.19
CA LYS A 29 6.99 -4.56 11.25
C LYS A 29 5.76 -5.41 10.95
N LYS A 30 5.05 -5.83 12.00
CA LYS A 30 3.71 -6.41 11.87
C LYS A 30 2.69 -5.28 11.88
N VAL A 31 1.78 -5.27 10.91
CA VAL A 31 0.75 -4.24 10.74
C VAL A 31 -0.61 -4.92 10.62
N CYS A 32 -1.63 -4.37 11.25
CA CYS A 32 -3.01 -4.83 11.10
C CYS A 32 -3.58 -4.41 9.74
N LEU A 33 -4.19 -5.34 9.01
CA LEU A 33 -4.75 -5.15 7.67
C LEU A 33 -6.27 -5.37 7.64
N ASP A 34 -6.94 -5.51 8.78
CA ASP A 34 -8.39 -5.82 8.86
C ASP A 34 -9.27 -4.78 8.16
N LEU A 35 -8.84 -3.52 8.12
CA LEU A 35 -9.56 -2.45 7.45
C LEU A 35 -9.43 -2.51 5.91
N LEU A 36 -8.47 -3.28 5.39
CA LEU A 36 -8.13 -3.34 3.96
C LEU A 36 -7.98 -4.80 3.51
N THR A 37 -9.10 -5.49 3.39
CA THR A 37 -9.13 -6.94 3.07
C THR A 37 -8.68 -7.27 1.63
N GLU A 38 -8.55 -6.28 0.78
CA GLU A 38 -8.06 -6.39 -0.59
C GLU A 38 -6.52 -6.34 -0.69
N VAL A 39 -5.83 -5.87 0.35
CA VAL A 39 -4.36 -5.71 0.35
C VAL A 39 -3.66 -7.06 0.23
N ARG A 40 -2.68 -7.11 -0.67
CA ARG A 40 -1.87 -8.28 -1.02
C ARG A 40 -0.39 -7.97 -0.85
N ARG A 41 0.42 -9.03 -0.89
CA ARG A 41 1.88 -8.89 -1.00
C ARG A 41 2.24 -8.06 -2.24
N GLY A 42 3.14 -7.10 -2.08
CA GLY A 42 3.59 -6.15 -3.11
C GLY A 42 2.85 -4.82 -3.06
N ASP A 43 1.68 -4.75 -2.40
CA ASP A 43 0.96 -3.49 -2.28
C ASP A 43 1.70 -2.50 -1.36
N THR A 44 1.63 -1.23 -1.71
CA THR A 44 2.06 -0.13 -0.84
C THR A 44 0.88 0.36 -0.01
N ILE A 45 1.10 0.58 1.28
CA ILE A 45 0.07 1.02 2.22
C ILE A 45 0.55 2.19 3.08
N LEU A 46 -0.40 3.01 3.54
CA LEU A 46 -0.18 4.03 4.56
C LEU A 46 -0.48 3.46 5.95
N VAL A 47 0.44 3.62 6.89
CA VAL A 47 0.32 3.06 8.25
C VAL A 47 0.30 4.17 9.30
N CYS A 48 -0.61 4.05 10.27
CA CYS A 48 -0.65 4.86 11.50
C CYS A 48 -0.79 3.93 12.71
N ASP A 49 0.08 4.11 13.71
CA ASP A 49 0.01 3.38 14.99
C ASP A 49 -0.11 1.85 14.85
N GLY A 50 0.50 1.27 13.80
CA GLY A 50 0.49 -0.17 13.54
C GLY A 50 -0.72 -0.69 12.76
N VAL A 51 -1.58 0.18 12.24
CA VAL A 51 -2.76 -0.16 11.45
C VAL A 51 -2.63 0.42 10.03
N ALA A 52 -2.97 -0.37 9.02
CA ALA A 52 -3.06 0.11 7.65
C ALA A 52 -4.35 0.93 7.45
N LEU A 53 -4.21 2.16 6.98
CA LEU A 53 -5.33 3.09 6.79
C LEU A 53 -5.79 3.18 5.34
N SER A 54 -4.86 3.08 4.39
CA SER A 54 -5.18 3.04 2.96
C SER A 54 -4.17 2.22 2.17
N LYS A 55 -4.63 1.64 1.06
CA LYS A 55 -3.78 1.17 -0.02
C LYS A 55 -3.42 2.35 -0.92
N VAL A 56 -2.19 2.37 -1.42
CA VAL A 56 -1.75 3.31 -2.45
C VAL A 56 -1.89 2.59 -3.79
N ASP A 57 -2.68 3.16 -4.69
CA ASP A 57 -2.72 2.72 -6.08
C ASP A 57 -1.56 3.38 -6.82
N ASP A 58 -0.71 2.58 -7.45
CA ASP A 58 0.28 3.09 -8.39
C ASP A 58 -0.48 3.64 -9.61
N GLU A 59 -0.57 4.96 -9.74
CA GLU A 59 -1.03 5.63 -10.96
C GLU A 59 0.00 5.48 -12.08
N SER A 60 0.32 4.23 -12.47
CA SER A 60 1.16 3.91 -13.63
C SER A 60 0.33 3.77 -14.93
N GLU A 61 -0.91 4.24 -14.94
CA GLU A 61 -1.83 4.10 -16.07
C GLU A 61 -2.51 5.44 -16.44
N VAL A 62 -1.78 6.57 -16.40
CA VAL A 62 -2.26 7.82 -17.02
C VAL A 62 -1.10 8.55 -17.71
N GLU A 63 -0.52 7.98 -18.76
CA GLU A 63 0.14 8.81 -19.80
C GLU A 63 0.48 8.04 -21.09
N LYS A 64 -0.52 7.71 -21.93
CA LYS A 64 -0.32 7.57 -23.39
C LYS A 64 -1.59 7.96 -24.15
N ASN A 65 -1.79 9.26 -24.33
CA ASN A 65 -2.41 9.82 -25.54
C ASN A 65 -2.10 11.31 -25.61
N ASP A 66 -0.81 11.64 -25.69
CA ASP A 66 -0.37 12.84 -26.39
C ASP A 66 0.01 12.37 -27.80
N VAL A 67 -0.93 12.49 -28.75
CA VAL A 67 -0.63 12.38 -30.18
C VAL A 67 -1.17 13.62 -30.88
N SER A 68 -0.22 14.52 -31.07
CA SER A 68 -0.03 15.41 -32.21
C SER A 68 -1.09 16.48 -32.47
N GLY A 69 -0.60 17.71 -32.40
CA GLY A 69 -1.36 18.90 -32.74
C GLY A 69 -1.75 19.02 -34.21
N ASN A 70 -2.63 19.98 -34.42
CA ASN A 70 -2.47 20.93 -35.51
C ASN A 70 -2.83 22.33 -34.97
N PRO A 71 -2.13 23.39 -35.42
CA PRO A 71 -2.42 24.76 -35.03
C PRO A 71 -3.27 25.41 -36.12
N TRP A 72 -4.59 25.16 -36.11
CA TRP A 72 -5.62 25.98 -36.77
C TRP A 72 -6.94 25.81 -36.03
#